data_AF-A0A970K4N6-F1
#
_entry.id   AF-A0A970K4N6-F1
#
_cell.length_a   1.000
_cell.length_b   1.000
_cell.length_c   1.000
_cell.angle_alpha   90.00
_cell.angle_beta   90.00
_cell.angle_gamma   90.00
#
_symmetry.space_group_name_H-M   'P 1'
#
loop_
_entity.id
_entity.type
_entity.pdbx_description
1 polymer ?
#
loop_
_entity_poly.entity_id
_entity_poly.type
_entity_poly.pdbx_seq_one_letter_code
_entity_poly.pdbx_strand_id
1 'polypeptide(L)'
;FKEKPVFGHGARSYRVIYGMWLGMERYSHNNFIELLVNTGLVGMVLYYITNFVVAKDLYKHAKRAGRDGFGYPLITVIIAYFILGISMVYYYNKHFSLLLALASAVPQVYSFPAGLGGRELQDNAQGP
;
A
#
# COMPACT_ATOMS: atom_id res chain seq x y z
N PHE A 1 18.89 -13.86 6.07
CA PHE A 1 18.87 -12.55 6.75
C PHE A 1 20.13 -12.29 7.56
N LYS A 2 20.51 -13.12 8.55
CA LYS A 2 21.69 -12.87 9.40
C LYS A 2 22.97 -12.56 8.62
N GLU A 3 23.16 -13.23 7.49
CA GLU A 3 24.33 -13.04 6.61
C GLU A 3 24.24 -11.80 5.72
N LYS A 4 23.03 -11.44 5.26
CA LYS A 4 22.78 -10.31 4.35
C LYS A 4 21.58 -9.47 4.85
N PRO A 5 21.72 -8.71 5.95
CA PRO A 5 20.58 -8.06 6.59
C PRO A 5 20.11 -6.80 5.86
N VAL A 6 21.01 -6.09 5.15
CA VAL A 6 20.68 -4.80 4.53
C VAL A 6 19.92 -4.97 3.22
N PHE A 7 20.46 -5.77 2.29
CA PHE A 7 19.92 -5.96 0.94
C PHE A 7 19.32 -7.36 0.68
N GLY A 8 19.37 -8.26 1.67
CA GLY A 8 18.82 -9.61 1.54
C GLY A 8 19.59 -10.50 0.57
N HIS A 9 18.95 -11.58 0.14
CA HIS A 9 19.52 -12.59 -0.73
C HIS A 9 18.99 -12.53 -2.18
N GLY A 10 18.19 -11.52 -2.53
CA GLY A 10 17.51 -11.40 -3.82
C GLY A 10 16.03 -11.80 -3.78
N ALA A 11 15.27 -11.41 -4.81
CA ALA A 11 13.85 -11.71 -4.91
C ALA A 11 13.60 -13.22 -4.99
N ARG A 12 12.59 -13.72 -4.26
CA ARG A 12 12.21 -15.15 -4.16
C ARG A 12 13.27 -16.07 -3.53
N SER A 13 14.35 -15.54 -2.97
CA SER A 13 15.41 -16.34 -2.36
C SER A 13 14.97 -17.13 -1.13
N TYR A 14 13.93 -16.71 -0.41
CA TYR A 14 13.40 -17.47 0.73
C TYR A 14 13.06 -18.92 0.37
N ARG A 15 12.30 -19.14 -0.72
CA ARG A 15 11.83 -20.48 -1.11
C ARG A 15 12.99 -21.39 -1.51
N VAL A 16 13.97 -20.82 -2.22
CA VAL A 16 15.19 -21.51 -2.67
C VAL A 16 16.05 -21.90 -1.47
N ILE A 17 16.31 -20.95 -0.55
CA ILE A 17 17.08 -21.21 0.67
C ILE A 17 16.36 -22.26 1.52
N TYR A 18 15.06 -22.09 1.76
CA TYR A 18 14.28 -23.05 2.53
C TYR A 18 14.30 -24.46 1.89
N GLY A 19 14.20 -24.53 0.56
CA GLY A 19 14.34 -25.78 -0.20
C GLY A 19 15.71 -26.44 -0.06
N MET A 20 16.80 -25.66 -0.07
CA MET A 20 18.16 -26.18 0.16
C MET A 20 18.33 -26.78 1.57
N TRP A 21 17.69 -26.20 2.59
CA TRP A 21 17.83 -26.64 3.98
C TRP A 21 16.91 -27.82 4.35
N LEU A 22 15.70 -27.88 3.80
CA LEU A 22 14.64 -28.81 4.24
C LEU A 22 14.09 -29.71 3.13
N GLY A 23 14.64 -29.61 1.91
CA GLY A 23 14.25 -30.45 0.77
C GLY A 23 12.87 -30.14 0.17
N MET A 24 12.22 -29.05 0.59
CA MET A 24 10.89 -28.63 0.10
C MET A 24 10.83 -27.13 -0.15
N GLU A 25 10.37 -26.70 -1.32
CA GLU A 25 10.20 -25.27 -1.63
C GLU A 25 8.87 -24.72 -1.08
N ARG A 26 8.90 -24.17 0.13
CA ARG A 26 7.75 -23.50 0.75
C ARG A 26 8.04 -22.01 0.97
N TYR A 27 6.98 -21.20 0.90
CA TYR A 27 7.04 -19.80 1.32
C TYR A 27 6.91 -19.72 2.84
N SER A 28 7.26 -18.58 3.42
CA SER A 28 7.36 -18.41 4.88
C SER A 28 6.01 -18.40 5.61
N HIS A 29 4.90 -18.33 4.87
CA HIS A 29 3.59 -17.94 5.38
C HIS A 29 3.60 -16.59 6.13
N ASN A 30 4.59 -15.75 5.89
CA ASN A 30 4.74 -14.47 6.57
C ASN A 30 5.41 -13.44 5.67
N ASN A 31 4.65 -12.43 5.27
CA ASN A 31 5.09 -11.39 4.34
C ASN A 31 6.34 -10.65 4.84
N PHE A 32 6.45 -10.41 6.15
CA PHE A 32 7.57 -9.70 6.75
C PHE A 32 8.87 -10.49 6.64
N ILE A 33 8.84 -11.78 6.99
CA ILE A 33 10.01 -12.67 6.88
C ILE A 33 10.45 -12.80 5.43
N GLU A 34 9.51 -12.90 4.50
CA GLU A 34 9.85 -13.04 3.09
C GLU A 34 10.50 -11.78 2.53
N LEU A 35 9.96 -10.59 2.84
CA LEU A 35 10.59 -9.32 2.49
C LEU A 35 11.98 -9.19 3.12
N LEU A 36 12.14 -9.47 4.41
CA LEU A 36 13.43 -9.37 5.10
C LEU A 36 14.48 -10.31 4.50
N VAL A 37 14.14 -11.55 4.21
CA VAL A 37 15.11 -12.52 3.65
C VAL A 37 15.44 -12.17 2.20
N ASN A 38 14.46 -11.74 1.42
CA ASN A 38 14.65 -11.48 0.00
C ASN A 38 15.36 -10.15 -0.24
N THR A 39 14.85 -9.05 0.32
CA THR A 39 15.29 -7.68 0.01
C THR A 39 15.98 -6.99 1.17
N GLY A 40 16.06 -7.63 2.34
CA GLY A 40 16.68 -7.07 3.53
C GLY A 40 15.82 -6.01 4.19
N LEU A 41 16.43 -5.31 5.15
CA LEU A 41 15.79 -4.23 5.88
C LEU A 41 15.40 -3.07 4.95
N VAL A 42 16.24 -2.73 3.97
CA VAL A 42 15.98 -1.61 3.07
C VAL A 42 14.72 -1.86 2.25
N GLY A 43 14.59 -3.03 1.62
CA GLY A 43 13.40 -3.34 0.83
C GLY A 43 12.14 -3.46 1.68
N MET A 44 12.24 -4.01 2.90
CA MET A 44 11.11 -4.07 3.83
C MET A 44 10.63 -2.67 4.23
N VAL A 45 11.55 -1.76 4.57
CA VAL A 45 11.23 -0.37 4.91
C VAL A 45 10.60 0.36 3.73
N LEU A 46 11.17 0.25 2.53
CA LEU A 46 10.62 0.87 1.31
C LEU A 46 9.22 0.35 0.97
N TYR A 47 8.97 -0.94 1.21
CA TYR A 47 7.65 -1.52 1.01
C TYR A 47 6.62 -0.91 1.98
N TYR A 48 6.90 -0.91 3.29
CA TYR A 48 5.93 -0.44 4.28
C TYR A 48 5.82 1.08 4.40
N ILE A 49 6.86 1.85 4.05
CA ILE A 49 6.77 3.33 4.03
C ILE A 49 5.74 3.79 2.99
N THR A 50 5.65 3.12 1.85
CA THR A 50 4.65 3.42 0.81
C THR A 50 3.22 3.24 1.37
N ASN A 51 2.99 2.15 2.09
CA ASN A 51 1.72 1.89 2.77
C ASN A 51 1.39 2.97 3.81
N PHE A 52 2.37 3.36 4.60
CA PHE A 52 2.23 4.39 5.63
C PHE A 52 1.91 5.77 5.04
N VAL A 53 2.60 6.16 3.96
CA VAL A 53 2.35 7.44 3.28
C VAL A 53 0.91 7.51 2.75
N VAL A 54 0.45 6.46 2.06
CA VAL A 54 -0.93 6.39 1.54
C VAL A 54 -1.96 6.44 2.68
N ALA A 55 -1.75 5.68 3.76
CA ALA A 55 -2.65 5.69 4.91
C ALA A 55 -2.71 7.07 5.59
N LYS A 56 -1.58 7.76 5.72
CA LYS A 56 -1.50 9.12 6.28
C LYS A 56 -2.28 10.12 5.42
N ASP A 57 -2.15 10.04 4.09
CA ASP A 57 -2.83 10.97 3.19
C ASP A 57 -4.34 10.71 3.13
N LEU A 58 -4.75 9.43 3.16
CA LEU A 58 -6.15 9.04 3.35
C LEU A 58 -6.72 9.55 4.68
N TYR A 59 -5.95 9.47 5.77
CA TYR A 59 -6.41 9.93 7.08
C TYR A 59 -6.66 11.45 7.08
N LYS A 60 -5.76 12.22 6.48
CA LYS A 60 -5.94 13.67 6.30
C LYS A 60 -7.17 13.98 5.45
N HIS A 61 -7.38 13.23 4.37
CA HIS A 61 -8.56 13.37 3.52
C HIS A 61 -9.85 13.02 4.28
N ALA A 62 -9.90 11.88 4.97
CA ALA A 62 -11.05 11.43 5.75
C ALA A 62 -11.45 12.46 6.82
N LYS A 63 -10.46 13.07 7.50
CA LYS A 63 -10.71 14.13 8.48
C LYS A 63 -11.37 15.37 7.88
N ARG A 64 -11.11 15.68 6.60
CA ARG A 64 -11.69 16.83 5.88
C ARG A 64 -13.06 16.51 5.28
N ALA A 65 -13.21 15.32 4.72
CA ALA A 65 -14.43 14.87 4.03
C ALA A 65 -15.55 14.44 5.00
N GLY A 66 -15.24 14.22 6.29
CA GLY A 66 -16.22 13.75 7.25
C GLY A 66 -16.56 12.27 7.06
N ARG A 67 -17.80 11.88 7.42
CA ARG A 67 -18.25 10.47 7.39
C ARG A 67 -18.59 9.94 5.99
N ASP A 68 -18.75 10.82 5.01
CA ASP A 68 -19.22 10.44 3.66
C ASP A 68 -18.05 10.09 2.71
N GLY A 69 -16.81 10.20 3.18
CA GLY A 69 -15.61 9.92 2.40
C GLY A 69 -15.13 8.46 2.47
N PHE A 70 -14.62 7.93 1.37
CA PHE A 70 -14.03 6.59 1.26
C PHE A 70 -12.68 6.41 2.03
N GLY A 71 -12.22 7.41 2.78
CA GLY A 71 -10.90 7.40 3.42
C GLY A 71 -10.76 6.35 4.53
N TYR A 72 -11.70 6.29 5.49
CA TYR A 72 -11.62 5.32 6.59
C TYR A 72 -11.70 3.85 6.15
N PRO A 73 -12.62 3.44 5.25
CA PRO A 73 -12.65 2.07 4.75
C PRO A 73 -11.34 1.63 4.09
N LEU A 74 -10.72 2.50 3.28
CA LEU A 74 -9.45 2.18 2.62
C LEU A 74 -8.29 2.03 3.61
N ILE A 75 -8.25 2.86 4.66
CA ILE A 75 -7.27 2.70 5.75
C ILE A 75 -7.47 1.35 6.45
N THR A 76 -8.73 0.97 6.75
CA THR A 76 -9.04 -0.32 7.36
C THR A 76 -8.57 -1.48 6.50
N VAL A 77 -8.72 -1.41 5.17
CA VAL A 77 -8.19 -2.43 4.24
C VAL A 77 -6.67 -2.51 4.32
N ILE A 78 -5.95 -1.39 4.32
CA ILE A 78 -4.48 -1.38 4.44
C ILE A 78 -4.03 -2.05 5.76
N ILE A 79 -4.69 -1.71 6.87
CA ILE A 79 -4.42 -2.31 8.19
C ILE A 79 -4.74 -3.81 8.18
N ALA A 80 -5.86 -4.21 7.59
CA ALA A 80 -6.24 -5.62 7.50
C ALA A 80 -5.19 -6.43 6.73
N TYR A 81 -4.69 -5.91 5.60
CA TYR A 81 -3.59 -6.54 4.86
C TYR A 81 -2.30 -6.63 5.68
N PHE A 82 -1.96 -5.58 6.45
CA PHE A 82 -0.81 -5.61 7.34
C PHE A 82 -0.90 -6.77 8.35
N ILE A 83 -2.07 -6.98 8.95
CA ILE A 83 -2.34 -8.09 9.88
C ILE A 83 -2.30 -9.44 9.14
N LEU A 84 -2.92 -9.55 7.97
CA LEU A 84 -2.87 -10.75 7.14
C LEU A 84 -1.43 -11.13 6.75
N GLY A 85 -0.51 -10.16 6.73
CA GLY A 85 0.92 -10.38 6.48
C GLY A 85 1.61 -11.29 7.49
N ILE A 86 1.00 -11.54 8.64
CA ILE A 86 1.51 -12.50 9.63
C ILE A 86 1.31 -13.94 9.16
N SER A 87 0.21 -14.20 8.43
CA SER A 87 -0.23 -15.55 8.03
C SER A 87 -0.14 -15.83 6.53
N MET A 88 -0.03 -14.78 5.71
CA MET A 88 -0.02 -14.86 4.25
C MET A 88 1.11 -14.02 3.67
N VAL A 89 1.68 -14.50 2.57
CA VAL A 89 2.62 -13.73 1.76
C VAL A 89 1.87 -13.13 0.58
N TYR A 90 1.92 -11.80 0.45
CA TYR A 90 1.17 -11.08 -0.58
C TYR A 90 1.97 -9.99 -1.31
N TYR A 91 3.24 -9.74 -0.97
CA TYR A 91 4.04 -8.68 -1.61
C TYR A 91 4.22 -8.86 -3.12
N TYR A 92 4.19 -10.09 -3.63
CA TYR A 92 4.24 -10.38 -5.07
C TYR A 92 2.87 -10.37 -5.75
N ASN A 93 1.79 -10.19 -4.98
CA ASN A 93 0.43 -10.23 -5.50
C ASN A 93 -0.03 -8.84 -5.97
N LYS A 94 -0.39 -8.76 -7.25
CA LYS A 94 -0.88 -7.52 -7.89
C LYS A 94 -2.13 -6.93 -7.24
N HIS A 95 -2.96 -7.73 -6.57
CA HIS A 95 -4.20 -7.26 -5.96
C HIS A 95 -3.94 -6.18 -4.91
N PHE A 96 -2.94 -6.37 -4.05
CA PHE A 96 -2.62 -5.40 -3.02
C PHE A 96 -2.01 -4.12 -3.60
N SER A 97 -1.13 -4.26 -4.60
CA SER A 97 -0.55 -3.11 -5.31
C SER A 97 -1.63 -2.27 -6.00
N LEU A 98 -2.62 -2.91 -6.61
CA LEU A 98 -3.75 -2.22 -7.25
C LEU A 98 -4.60 -1.47 -6.21
N LEU A 99 -4.93 -2.12 -5.08
CA LEU A 99 -5.66 -1.49 -3.98
C LEU A 99 -4.91 -0.26 -3.46
N LEU A 100 -3.59 -0.37 -3.27
CA LEU A 100 -2.76 0.73 -2.78
C LEU A 100 -2.70 1.89 -3.80
N ALA A 101 -2.60 1.58 -5.10
CA ALA A 101 -2.63 2.58 -6.16
C ALA A 101 -3.97 3.34 -6.19
N LEU A 102 -5.11 2.64 -6.14
CA LEU A 102 -6.44 3.24 -6.06
C LEU A 102 -6.57 4.12 -4.81
N ALA A 103 -6.13 3.61 -3.66
CA ALA A 103 -6.20 4.33 -2.40
C ALA A 103 -5.34 5.60 -2.41
N SER A 104 -4.22 5.60 -3.13
CA SER A 104 -3.37 6.79 -3.31
C SER A 104 -3.99 7.89 -4.18
N ALA A 105 -4.91 7.52 -5.09
CA ALA A 105 -5.55 8.46 -6.00
C ALA A 105 -6.72 9.22 -5.34
N VAL A 106 -7.40 8.60 -4.36
CA VAL A 106 -8.57 9.20 -3.70
C VAL A 106 -8.28 10.61 -3.15
N PRO A 107 -7.24 10.83 -2.31
CA PRO A 107 -6.95 12.19 -1.84
C PRO A 107 -6.70 13.20 -2.96
N GLN A 108 -6.16 12.77 -4.11
CA GLN A 108 -5.81 13.64 -5.24
C GLN A 108 -7.03 14.08 -6.05
N VAL A 109 -7.96 13.15 -6.31
CA VAL A 109 -9.20 13.45 -7.05
C VAL A 109 -10.08 14.43 -6.27
N TYR A 110 -10.21 14.24 -4.96
CA TYR A 110 -11.03 15.13 -4.12
C TYR A 110 -10.33 16.43 -3.69
N SER A 111 -9.01 16.53 -3.87
CA SER A 111 -8.28 17.79 -3.69
C SER A 111 -8.18 18.60 -4.98
N PHE A 112 -8.56 18.03 -6.13
CA PHE A 112 -8.74 18.78 -7.35
C PHE A 112 -9.88 19.78 -7.14
N PRO A 113 -9.65 21.09 -7.30
CA PRO A 113 -10.70 22.06 -7.09
C PRO A 113 -11.82 21.77 -8.10
N ALA A 114 -12.99 21.39 -7.58
CA ALA A 114 -14.26 21.37 -8.31
C ALA A 114 -14.73 22.80 -8.68
N GLY A 115 -13.79 23.66 -9.10
CA GLY A 115 -13.95 25.10 -9.27
C GLY A 115 -14.10 25.54 -10.72
N LEU A 116 -14.10 24.63 -11.70
CA LEU A 116 -14.24 24.97 -13.11
C LEU A 116 -15.66 24.73 -13.66
N GLY A 117 -16.48 23.88 -13.03
CA GLY A 117 -17.87 23.65 -13.49
C GLY A 117 -18.91 24.58 -12.87
N GLY A 118 -18.61 25.17 -11.71
CA GLY A 118 -19.58 26.01 -10.96
C GLY A 118 -19.53 27.50 -11.32
N ARG A 119 -18.44 27.97 -11.93
CA ARG A 119 -18.29 29.40 -12.31
C ARG A 119 -18.99 29.72 -13.63
N GLU A 120 -18.94 28.82 -14.62
CA GLU A 120 -19.63 29.04 -15.91
C GLU A 120 -21.16 29.06 -15.80
N LEU A 121 -21.74 28.37 -14.81
CA LEU A 121 -23.19 28.37 -14.58
C LEU A 121 -23.67 29.61 -13.83
N GLN A 122 -22.81 30.30 -13.06
CA GLN A 122 -23.17 31.55 -12.40
C GLN A 122 -23.00 32.76 -13.32
N ASP A 123 -21.98 32.77 -14.19
CA ASP A 123 -21.78 33.85 -15.16
C ASP A 123 -22.85 33.85 -16.27
N ASN A 124 -23.32 32.68 -16.72
CA ASN A 124 -24.41 32.61 -17.72
C ASN A 124 -25.82 32.86 -17.14
N ALA A 125 -25.99 32.90 -15.81
CA ALA A 125 -27.25 33.26 -15.17
C ALA A 125 -27.38 34.78 -14.96
N GLN A 126 -26.28 35.52 -15.09
CA GLN A 126 -26.26 36.98 -15.10
C GLN A 126 -26.07 37.43 -16.55
N GLY A 127 -27.13 37.31 -17.34
CA GLY A 127 -27.16 37.84 -18.70
C GLY A 127 -26.86 39.36 -18.73
N PRO A 128 -26.41 39.88 -19.88
CA PRO A 128 -26.08 41.30 -20.07
C PRO A 128 -27.24 42.26 -19.83
#